data_AF-A0A927NFK0-F1
#
_entry.id   AF-A0A927NFK0-F1
#
_cell.length_a   1.000
_cell.length_b   1.000
_cell.length_c   1.000
_cell.angle_alpha   90.00
_cell.angle_beta   90.00
_cell.angle_gamma   90.00
#
_symmetry.space_group_name_H-M   'P 1'
#
loop_
_entity.id
_entity.type
_entity.pdbx_description
1 polymer ?
#
loop_
_entity_poly.entity_id
_entity_poly.type
_entity_poly.pdbx_seq_one_letter_code
_entity_poly.pdbx_strand_id
1 'polypeptide(L)'
;MNKKIFTFHFDLQPAHDLRAAINDKQNLSIKKEHLMLDGRTKKTVPYFAWDRICAIMDRLEDTLDYINLMELGNCRSQRSAFDFFEFVNNAYIVIEGIKTIGQIFALDSRKIENIEKSQGAFGDVLGLGGTDGQFFSYIRSLCAVHPFYTTRHPIYMGNSPLHCCPFVVWSTCGVGLLRNDRRDLSVHVYTSKCDELRDIPLYVKHFEKYINKWINLIPDIINAIHSYNDTVYEKLRKEILKSINDFQSETEYIFYLKQEYNKRFGLGHDYVFEKTIYILETSLTNEDNNRKLDKYKNALRYALQFMCKSLQDMELEGYDYTGIVDENTTSTNLLYELEEPYVNTKELSRFHYNLSKVYYLENDDYSYYDKKWARTLLEELKPFLNRYVVFTNNETDRECVALVSLALYLYALEQKSVLNKSIPNDLRFREQILSKEEIKKLSEKEETHLPKIDGIVLQFVDDDGNILEESDDWFK
;
A
#
# COMPACT_ATOMS: atom_id res chain seq x y z
N MET A 1 3.98 -44.76 -23.39
CA MET A 1 2.64 -44.14 -23.38
C MET A 1 2.74 -42.87 -22.57
N ASN A 2 2.53 -41.69 -23.18
CA ASN A 2 2.76 -40.41 -22.51
C ASN A 2 1.67 -40.12 -21.48
N LYS A 3 2.09 -39.89 -20.24
CA LYS A 3 1.28 -39.43 -19.11
C LYS A 3 0.79 -38.01 -19.44
N LYS A 4 -0.53 -37.80 -19.56
CA LYS A 4 -1.09 -36.45 -19.72
C LYS A 4 -0.98 -35.72 -18.37
N ILE A 5 -0.11 -34.72 -18.31
CA ILE A 5 0.05 -33.77 -17.22
C ILE A 5 -0.68 -32.48 -17.59
N PHE A 6 -1.27 -31.81 -16.60
CA PHE A 6 -1.92 -30.52 -16.78
C PHE A 6 -1.17 -29.47 -15.97
N THR A 7 -0.88 -28.34 -16.61
CA THR A 7 -0.30 -27.15 -16.01
C THR A 7 -1.22 -25.97 -16.27
N PHE A 8 -1.04 -24.90 -15.51
CA PHE A 8 -1.83 -23.67 -15.64
C PHE A 8 -0.92 -22.48 -15.88
N HIS A 9 -1.47 -21.47 -16.56
CA HIS A 9 -0.79 -20.21 -16.85
C HIS A 9 -1.78 -19.07 -16.66
N PHE A 10 -2.31 -18.94 -15.45
CA PHE A 10 -3.16 -17.80 -15.09
C PHE A 10 -2.33 -16.52 -15.08
N ASP A 11 -2.91 -15.44 -15.60
CA ASP A 11 -2.29 -14.12 -15.58
C ASP A 11 -2.34 -13.53 -14.15
N LEU A 12 -1.19 -13.12 -13.65
CA LEU A 12 -1.05 -12.48 -12.35
C LEU A 12 -1.20 -10.96 -12.40
N GLN A 13 -1.07 -10.34 -13.58
CA GLN A 13 -1.14 -8.90 -13.73
C GLN A 13 -2.41 -8.29 -13.10
N PRO A 14 -3.61 -8.89 -13.26
CA PRO A 14 -4.81 -8.37 -12.61
C PRO A 14 -4.71 -8.32 -11.08
N ALA A 15 -4.05 -9.29 -10.43
CA ALA A 15 -3.87 -9.29 -8.98
C ALA A 15 -2.94 -8.16 -8.52
N HIS A 16 -1.85 -7.94 -9.26
CA HIS A 16 -0.94 -6.81 -9.01
C HIS A 16 -1.62 -5.46 -9.24
N ASP A 17 -2.39 -5.32 -10.32
CA ASP A 17 -3.15 -4.10 -10.61
C ASP A 17 -4.18 -3.81 -9.51
N LEU A 18 -4.81 -4.86 -8.96
CA LEU A 18 -5.72 -4.74 -7.83
C LEU A 18 -5.01 -4.22 -6.57
N ARG A 19 -3.83 -4.77 -6.26
CA ARG A 19 -3.00 -4.30 -5.14
C ARG A 19 -2.59 -2.84 -5.34
N ALA A 20 -2.19 -2.45 -6.55
CA ALA A 20 -1.86 -1.07 -6.90
C ALA A 20 -3.07 -0.14 -6.69
N ALA A 21 -4.25 -0.51 -7.19
CA ALA A 21 -5.48 0.28 -7.04
C ALA A 21 -5.90 0.47 -5.57
N ILE A 22 -5.71 -0.55 -4.71
CA ILE A 22 -5.98 -0.46 -3.28
C ILE A 22 -5.01 0.50 -2.57
N ASN A 23 -3.75 0.49 -2.99
CA ASN A 23 -2.69 1.29 -2.38
C ASN A 23 -2.62 2.73 -2.91
N ASP A 24 -3.15 3.02 -4.10
CA ASP A 24 -3.18 4.38 -4.67
C ASP A 24 -3.76 5.41 -3.68
N LYS A 25 -4.87 5.05 -3.02
CA LYS A 25 -5.49 5.83 -1.92
C LYS A 25 -5.63 4.98 -0.66
N GLN A 26 -4.51 4.42 -0.19
CA GLN A 26 -4.47 3.46 0.91
C GLN A 26 -5.22 3.95 2.16
N ASN A 27 -5.15 5.24 2.49
CA ASN A 27 -5.84 5.81 3.64
C ASN A 27 -7.36 5.62 3.60
N LEU A 28 -7.97 5.61 2.41
CA LEU A 28 -9.40 5.33 2.23
C LEU A 28 -9.69 3.84 2.34
N SER A 29 -8.84 3.00 1.75
CA SER A 29 -8.92 1.53 1.86
C SER A 29 -8.83 1.06 3.32
N ILE A 30 -7.94 1.65 4.13
CA ILE A 30 -7.81 1.38 5.57
C ILE A 30 -9.10 1.69 6.33
N LYS A 31 -9.74 2.82 5.98
CA LYS A 31 -10.99 3.28 6.61
C LYS A 31 -12.24 2.65 6.01
N LYS A 32 -12.10 1.73 5.06
CA LYS A 32 -13.24 1.11 4.38
C LYS A 32 -14.00 0.23 5.35
N GLU A 33 -15.22 0.63 5.66
CA GLU A 33 -16.16 -0.21 6.40
C GLU A 33 -16.86 -1.21 5.46
N HIS A 34 -17.09 -2.42 5.96
CA HIS A 34 -17.96 -3.40 5.34
C HIS A 34 -18.94 -3.94 6.38
N LEU A 35 -20.16 -4.25 5.95
CA LEU A 35 -21.19 -4.79 6.81
C LEU A 35 -21.13 -6.32 6.82
N MET A 36 -21.05 -6.93 8.00
CA MET A 36 -21.12 -8.39 8.14
C MET A 36 -22.10 -8.83 9.22
N LEU A 37 -22.65 -10.03 9.03
CA LEU A 37 -23.44 -10.70 10.03
C LEU A 37 -22.53 -11.18 11.16
N ASP A 38 -22.74 -10.66 12.35
CA ASP A 38 -22.09 -11.14 13.56
C ASP A 38 -22.62 -12.55 13.89
N GLY A 39 -21.70 -13.52 13.93
CA GLY A 39 -22.01 -14.91 14.22
C GLY A 39 -22.64 -15.15 15.59
N ARG A 40 -22.36 -14.29 16.58
CA ARG A 40 -22.87 -14.36 17.96
C ARG A 40 -24.21 -13.65 18.09
N THR A 41 -24.30 -12.40 17.65
CA THR A 41 -25.50 -11.58 17.85
C THR A 41 -26.54 -11.74 16.74
N LYS A 42 -26.17 -12.36 15.60
CA LYS A 42 -26.99 -12.46 14.38
C LYS A 42 -27.46 -11.11 13.84
N LYS A 43 -26.74 -10.03 14.19
CA LYS A 43 -26.99 -8.68 13.68
C LYS A 43 -25.93 -8.31 12.65
N THR A 44 -26.31 -7.46 11.71
CA THR A 44 -25.37 -6.88 10.76
C THR A 44 -24.65 -5.72 11.43
N VAL A 45 -23.32 -5.77 11.48
CA VAL A 45 -22.47 -4.74 12.11
C VAL A 45 -21.37 -4.29 11.15
N PRO A 46 -20.96 -3.01 11.19
CA PRO A 46 -19.80 -2.54 10.44
C PRO A 46 -18.50 -3.02 11.07
N TYR A 47 -17.50 -3.29 10.24
CA TYR A 47 -16.12 -3.52 10.64
C TYR A 47 -15.17 -2.89 9.63
N PHE A 48 -13.97 -2.50 10.07
CA PHE A 48 -12.90 -2.07 9.18
C PHE A 48 -12.41 -3.27 8.36
N ALA A 49 -12.51 -3.16 7.05
CA ALA A 49 -12.21 -4.25 6.13
C ALA A 49 -10.71 -4.43 5.86
N TRP A 50 -9.85 -3.55 6.38
CA TRP A 50 -8.43 -3.48 6.01
C TRP A 50 -7.69 -4.82 6.17
N ASP A 51 -7.76 -5.46 7.33
CA ASP A 51 -7.08 -6.75 7.55
C ASP A 51 -7.57 -7.84 6.58
N ARG A 52 -8.87 -7.80 6.23
CA ARG A 52 -9.47 -8.71 5.26
C ARG A 52 -9.00 -8.39 3.84
N ILE A 53 -8.86 -7.12 3.49
CA ILE A 53 -8.32 -6.66 2.20
C ILE A 53 -6.86 -7.13 2.07
N CYS A 54 -6.01 -6.89 3.07
CA CYS A 54 -4.61 -7.35 3.09
C CYS A 54 -4.51 -8.86 2.92
N ALA A 55 -5.25 -9.61 3.72
CA ALA A 55 -5.26 -11.07 3.63
C ALA A 55 -5.70 -11.57 2.24
N ILE A 56 -6.62 -10.86 1.56
CA ILE A 56 -7.03 -11.22 0.19
C ILE A 56 -5.93 -10.92 -0.81
N MET A 57 -5.29 -9.75 -0.75
CA MET A 57 -4.22 -9.39 -1.69
C MET A 57 -3.07 -10.41 -1.62
N ASP A 58 -2.60 -10.71 -0.39
CA ASP A 58 -1.50 -11.66 -0.19
C ASP A 58 -1.90 -13.07 -0.64
N ARG A 59 -3.09 -13.54 -0.24
CA ARG A 59 -3.56 -14.87 -0.63
C ARG A 59 -3.84 -15.00 -2.11
N LEU A 60 -4.34 -13.96 -2.78
CA LEU A 60 -4.70 -14.03 -4.19
C LEU A 60 -3.45 -14.21 -5.05
N GLU A 61 -2.42 -13.40 -4.82
CA GLU A 61 -1.14 -13.47 -5.53
C GLU A 61 -0.46 -14.82 -5.25
N ASP A 62 -0.20 -15.15 -3.98
CA ASP A 62 0.48 -16.38 -3.58
C ASP A 62 -0.22 -17.64 -4.12
N THR A 63 -1.57 -17.65 -4.10
CA THR A 63 -2.33 -18.83 -4.54
C THR A 63 -2.36 -18.95 -6.05
N LEU A 64 -2.43 -17.84 -6.80
CA LEU A 64 -2.34 -17.89 -8.27
C LEU A 64 -0.96 -18.37 -8.72
N ASP A 65 0.11 -17.85 -8.10
CA ASP A 65 1.47 -18.32 -8.33
C ASP A 65 1.61 -19.81 -8.01
N TYR A 66 1.11 -20.23 -6.84
CA TYR A 66 1.16 -21.64 -6.45
C TYR A 66 0.44 -22.53 -7.46
N ILE A 67 -0.77 -22.16 -7.89
CA ILE A 67 -1.54 -22.93 -8.88
C ILE A 67 -0.80 -23.01 -10.22
N ASN A 68 -0.11 -21.95 -10.66
CA ASN A 68 0.68 -21.96 -11.89
C ASN A 68 1.89 -22.91 -11.83
N LEU A 69 2.42 -23.18 -10.63
CA LEU A 69 3.48 -24.16 -10.40
C LEU A 69 2.96 -25.59 -10.24
N MET A 70 1.64 -25.80 -10.11
CA MET A 70 1.07 -27.13 -9.92
C MET A 70 1.09 -27.94 -11.22
N GLU A 71 1.48 -29.22 -11.09
CA GLU A 71 1.32 -30.23 -12.13
C GLU A 71 0.27 -31.27 -11.73
N LEU A 72 -0.86 -31.30 -12.44
CA LEU A 72 -1.91 -32.29 -12.19
C LEU A 72 -1.75 -33.54 -13.04
N GLY A 73 -2.22 -34.66 -12.52
CA GLY A 73 -2.09 -35.98 -13.15
C GLY A 73 -0.88 -36.75 -12.63
N ASN A 74 -0.22 -36.27 -11.59
CA ASN A 74 0.98 -36.88 -11.03
C ASN A 74 0.66 -38.07 -10.11
N CYS A 75 -0.47 -38.03 -9.41
CA CYS A 75 -0.95 -39.07 -8.49
C CYS A 75 -1.62 -40.29 -9.15
N ARG A 76 -1.37 -40.58 -10.43
CA ARG A 76 -2.04 -41.67 -11.19
C ARG A 76 -1.80 -43.08 -10.64
N SER A 77 -0.73 -43.30 -9.88
CA SER A 77 -0.43 -44.58 -9.21
C SER A 77 -1.17 -44.75 -7.88
N GLN A 78 -1.75 -43.66 -7.35
CA GLN A 78 -2.55 -43.67 -6.14
C GLN A 78 -4.03 -43.91 -6.48
N ARG A 79 -4.81 -44.41 -5.53
CA ARG A 79 -6.25 -44.63 -5.72
C ARG A 79 -7.06 -43.34 -5.83
N SER A 80 -6.48 -42.19 -5.45
CA SER A 80 -7.13 -40.88 -5.47
C SER A 80 -6.25 -39.78 -6.08
N ALA A 81 -6.87 -38.83 -6.75
CA ALA A 81 -6.27 -37.64 -7.35
C ALA A 81 -6.07 -36.52 -6.30
N PHE A 82 -5.10 -36.69 -5.40
CA PHE A 82 -4.83 -35.70 -4.34
C PHE A 82 -4.38 -34.35 -4.88
N ASP A 83 -3.60 -34.35 -5.96
CA ASP A 83 -3.23 -33.17 -6.73
C ASP A 83 -4.46 -32.35 -7.19
N PHE A 84 -5.54 -33.03 -7.60
CA PHE A 84 -6.79 -32.37 -7.94
C PHE A 84 -7.53 -31.79 -6.71
N PHE A 85 -7.48 -32.47 -5.57
CA PHE A 85 -8.12 -31.98 -4.33
C PHE A 85 -7.46 -30.71 -3.82
N GLU A 86 -6.14 -30.67 -3.89
CA GLU A 86 -5.35 -29.50 -3.57
C GLU A 86 -5.67 -28.35 -4.54
N PHE A 87 -5.70 -28.63 -5.84
CA PHE A 87 -6.04 -27.62 -6.85
C PHE A 87 -7.42 -27.01 -6.62
N VAL A 88 -8.47 -27.82 -6.42
CA VAL A 88 -9.83 -27.28 -6.25
C VAL A 88 -10.00 -26.48 -4.95
N ASN A 89 -9.23 -26.82 -3.91
CA ASN A 89 -9.22 -26.06 -2.66
C ASN A 89 -8.51 -24.72 -2.82
N ASN A 90 -7.35 -24.67 -3.49
CA ASN A 90 -6.65 -23.43 -3.79
C ASN A 90 -7.45 -22.55 -4.77
N ALA A 91 -8.08 -23.13 -5.79
CA ALA A 91 -8.98 -22.41 -6.69
C ALA A 91 -10.14 -21.72 -5.95
N TYR A 92 -10.67 -22.34 -4.88
CA TYR A 92 -11.70 -21.72 -4.07
C TYR A 92 -11.19 -20.49 -3.31
N ILE A 93 -9.93 -20.47 -2.85
CA ILE A 93 -9.33 -19.31 -2.18
C ILE A 93 -9.26 -18.12 -3.13
N VAL A 94 -8.82 -18.33 -4.37
CA VAL A 94 -8.80 -17.30 -5.43
C VAL A 94 -10.20 -16.75 -5.68
N ILE A 95 -11.17 -17.65 -5.90
CA ILE A 95 -12.57 -17.26 -6.18
C ILE A 95 -13.16 -16.46 -5.01
N GLU A 96 -12.97 -16.93 -3.78
CA GLU A 96 -13.54 -16.25 -2.61
C GLU A 96 -12.84 -14.92 -2.32
N GLY A 97 -11.53 -14.82 -2.54
CA GLY A 97 -10.80 -13.55 -2.44
C GLY A 97 -11.40 -12.50 -3.38
N ILE A 98 -11.53 -12.84 -4.67
CA ILE A 98 -12.10 -11.96 -5.70
C ILE A 98 -13.55 -11.58 -5.39
N LYS A 99 -14.38 -12.55 -4.99
CA LYS A 99 -15.77 -12.30 -4.63
C LYS A 99 -15.88 -11.36 -3.44
N THR A 100 -15.12 -11.63 -2.39
CA THR A 100 -15.13 -10.84 -1.16
C THR A 100 -14.69 -9.40 -1.42
N ILE A 101 -13.59 -9.19 -2.14
CA ILE A 101 -13.08 -7.84 -2.36
C ILE A 101 -14.02 -7.02 -3.24
N GLY A 102 -14.66 -7.65 -4.24
CA GLY A 102 -15.76 -7.04 -4.98
C GLY A 102 -16.92 -6.61 -4.09
N GLN A 103 -17.31 -7.43 -3.10
CA GLN A 103 -18.35 -7.07 -2.12
C GLN A 103 -17.93 -5.94 -1.17
N ILE A 104 -16.66 -5.91 -0.74
CA ILE A 104 -16.13 -4.84 0.12
C ILE A 104 -16.29 -3.48 -0.55
N PHE A 105 -15.95 -3.38 -1.84
CA PHE A 105 -16.05 -2.18 -2.65
C PHE A 105 -17.40 -2.01 -3.36
N ALA A 106 -18.44 -2.73 -2.92
CA ALA A 106 -19.81 -2.61 -3.42
C ALA A 106 -19.94 -2.73 -4.95
N LEU A 107 -19.16 -3.62 -5.55
CA LEU A 107 -19.31 -4.01 -6.95
C LEU A 107 -20.77 -4.44 -7.21
N ASP A 108 -21.31 -4.09 -8.38
CA ASP A 108 -22.64 -4.53 -8.81
C ASP A 108 -22.79 -6.05 -8.65
N SER A 109 -23.71 -6.47 -7.77
CA SER A 109 -23.92 -7.88 -7.42
C SER A 109 -24.25 -8.72 -8.65
N ARG A 110 -24.84 -8.12 -9.69
CA ARG A 110 -25.16 -8.80 -10.95
C ARG A 110 -23.92 -9.35 -11.63
N LYS A 111 -22.75 -8.70 -11.52
CA LYS A 111 -21.51 -9.20 -12.13
C LYS A 111 -21.04 -10.51 -11.50
N ILE A 112 -21.08 -10.57 -10.16
CA ILE A 112 -20.80 -11.79 -9.40
C ILE A 112 -21.86 -12.87 -9.71
N GLU A 113 -23.14 -12.51 -9.65
CA GLU A 113 -24.25 -13.42 -9.92
C GLU A 113 -24.19 -14.00 -11.35
N ASN A 114 -23.78 -13.21 -12.34
CA ASN A 114 -23.66 -13.66 -13.73
C ASN A 114 -22.59 -14.76 -13.89
N ILE A 115 -21.50 -14.69 -13.12
CA ILE A 115 -20.48 -15.76 -13.11
C ILE A 115 -21.02 -16.99 -12.40
N GLU A 116 -21.61 -16.83 -11.20
CA GLU A 116 -22.12 -17.94 -10.39
C GLU A 116 -23.28 -18.69 -11.04
N LYS A 117 -24.17 -17.95 -11.73
CA LYS A 117 -25.35 -18.49 -12.42
C LYS A 117 -25.06 -18.89 -13.87
N SER A 118 -23.85 -18.64 -14.37
CA SER A 118 -23.43 -19.06 -15.70
C SER A 118 -23.48 -20.59 -15.84
N GLN A 119 -23.64 -21.09 -17.07
CA GLN A 119 -23.33 -22.49 -17.43
C GLN A 119 -22.16 -22.54 -18.44
N GLY A 120 -21.41 -21.44 -18.58
CA GLY A 120 -20.43 -21.32 -19.66
C GLY A 120 -19.14 -22.09 -19.40
N ALA A 121 -18.80 -22.44 -18.17
CA ALA A 121 -17.53 -23.10 -17.83
C ALA A 121 -17.67 -24.62 -17.81
N PHE A 122 -18.64 -25.12 -17.05
CA PHE A 122 -18.90 -26.56 -16.92
C PHE A 122 -20.00 -27.02 -17.87
N GLY A 123 -20.98 -26.16 -18.17
CA GLY A 123 -22.20 -26.57 -18.87
C GLY A 123 -23.09 -27.42 -17.98
N ASP A 124 -24.15 -27.99 -18.57
CA ASP A 124 -24.98 -28.98 -17.88
C ASP A 124 -24.40 -30.39 -18.03
N VAL A 125 -23.19 -30.61 -17.48
CA VAL A 125 -22.43 -31.88 -17.60
C VAL A 125 -23.27 -33.09 -17.18
N LEU A 126 -24.21 -32.89 -16.25
CA LEU A 126 -25.03 -33.94 -15.68
C LEU A 126 -26.47 -33.97 -16.22
N GLY A 127 -26.89 -33.02 -17.06
CA GLY A 127 -28.27 -32.91 -17.55
C GLY A 127 -29.28 -32.55 -16.46
N LEU A 128 -28.85 -31.85 -15.40
CA LEU A 128 -29.63 -31.53 -14.20
C LEU A 128 -29.91 -30.03 -14.03
N GLY A 129 -29.54 -29.20 -15.00
CA GLY A 129 -29.85 -27.76 -15.01
C GLY A 129 -29.11 -26.92 -13.96
N GLY A 130 -27.97 -27.41 -13.45
CA GLY A 130 -27.16 -26.69 -12.45
C GLY A 130 -26.27 -25.60 -13.05
N THR A 131 -25.86 -24.64 -12.22
CA THR A 131 -24.96 -23.53 -12.62
C THR A 131 -23.49 -23.85 -12.34
N ASP A 132 -22.58 -23.08 -12.95
CA ASP A 132 -21.13 -23.20 -12.79
C ASP A 132 -20.73 -23.09 -11.30
N GLY A 133 -21.28 -22.09 -10.58
CA GLY A 133 -21.02 -21.92 -9.15
C GLY A 133 -21.55 -23.07 -8.29
N GLN A 134 -22.75 -23.57 -8.61
CA GLN A 134 -23.30 -24.74 -7.93
C GLN A 134 -22.47 -25.99 -8.19
N PHE A 135 -22.02 -26.20 -9.44
CA PHE A 135 -21.23 -27.37 -9.82
C PHE A 135 -19.85 -27.36 -9.16
N PHE A 136 -19.14 -26.24 -9.21
CA PHE A 136 -17.84 -26.09 -8.55
C PHE A 136 -17.95 -26.34 -7.05
N SER A 137 -18.94 -25.72 -6.39
CA SER A 137 -19.19 -25.90 -4.96
C SER A 137 -19.49 -27.37 -4.62
N TYR A 138 -20.30 -28.04 -5.44
CA TYR A 138 -20.63 -29.45 -5.28
C TYR A 138 -19.40 -30.34 -5.41
N ILE A 139 -18.60 -30.19 -6.46
CA ILE A 139 -17.39 -31.01 -6.67
C ILE A 139 -16.38 -30.80 -5.55
N ARG A 140 -16.14 -29.56 -5.12
CA ARG A 140 -15.24 -29.28 -4.00
C ARG A 140 -15.71 -29.94 -2.70
N SER A 141 -17.00 -29.79 -2.39
CA SER A 141 -17.64 -30.40 -1.22
C SER A 141 -17.51 -31.92 -1.27
N LEU A 142 -17.89 -32.53 -2.39
CA LEU A 142 -17.90 -33.97 -2.59
C LEU A 142 -16.51 -34.61 -2.60
N CYS A 143 -15.53 -33.97 -3.25
CA CYS A 143 -14.23 -34.59 -3.47
C CYS A 143 -13.21 -34.27 -2.37
N ALA A 144 -13.23 -33.05 -1.81
CA ALA A 144 -12.12 -32.54 -1.01
C ALA A 144 -12.49 -32.14 0.43
N VAL A 145 -13.71 -31.63 0.67
CA VAL A 145 -14.05 -31.01 1.98
C VAL A 145 -14.97 -31.90 2.84
N HIS A 146 -15.98 -32.52 2.24
CA HIS A 146 -16.98 -33.34 2.91
C HIS A 146 -17.26 -34.67 2.18
N PRO A 147 -16.22 -35.48 1.89
CA PRO A 147 -16.36 -36.68 1.05
C PRO A 147 -17.24 -37.78 1.65
N PHE A 148 -17.48 -37.78 2.97
CA PHE A 148 -18.32 -38.79 3.63
C PHE A 148 -19.74 -38.31 3.95
N TYR A 149 -20.06 -37.03 3.68
CA TYR A 149 -21.35 -36.45 4.06
C TYR A 149 -21.69 -35.19 3.26
N THR A 150 -21.68 -35.28 1.93
CA THR A 150 -22.11 -34.16 1.09
C THR A 150 -23.63 -34.12 1.02
N THR A 151 -24.24 -33.06 1.56
CA THR A 151 -25.71 -32.93 1.73
C THR A 151 -26.31 -31.61 1.25
N ARG A 152 -25.48 -30.62 0.88
CA ARG A 152 -25.95 -29.24 0.59
C ARG A 152 -26.16 -28.94 -0.89
N HIS A 153 -26.31 -29.96 -1.74
CA HIS A 153 -26.35 -29.81 -3.21
C HIS A 153 -27.52 -30.59 -3.85
N PRO A 154 -28.79 -30.28 -3.51
CA PRO A 154 -29.96 -31.09 -3.88
C PRO A 154 -30.12 -31.29 -5.40
N ILE A 155 -29.78 -30.28 -6.21
CA ILE A 155 -29.86 -30.37 -7.69
C ILE A 155 -29.05 -31.56 -8.22
N TYR A 156 -27.85 -31.81 -7.69
CA TYR A 156 -26.98 -32.88 -8.16
C TYR A 156 -27.23 -34.23 -7.45
N MET A 157 -27.81 -34.17 -6.25
CA MET A 157 -28.14 -35.36 -5.47
C MET A 157 -29.48 -35.98 -5.86
N GLY A 158 -30.36 -35.22 -6.52
CA GLY A 158 -31.69 -35.68 -6.90
C GLY A 158 -32.47 -36.16 -5.67
N ASN A 159 -32.90 -37.43 -5.70
CA ASN A 159 -33.64 -38.06 -4.60
C ASN A 159 -32.74 -38.67 -3.51
N SER A 160 -31.41 -38.58 -3.64
CA SER A 160 -30.48 -39.09 -2.62
C SER A 160 -30.32 -38.05 -1.50
N PRO A 161 -30.60 -38.37 -0.23
CA PRO A 161 -30.32 -37.46 0.89
C PRO A 161 -28.84 -37.14 1.10
N LEU A 162 -27.92 -37.98 0.61
CA LEU A 162 -26.47 -37.78 0.79
C LEU A 162 -25.67 -38.42 -0.34
N HIS A 163 -24.55 -37.80 -0.70
CA HIS A 163 -23.54 -38.39 -1.60
C HIS A 163 -22.21 -38.55 -0.84
N CYS A 164 -21.54 -39.68 -1.05
CA CYS A 164 -20.18 -39.93 -0.59
C CYS A 164 -19.23 -40.15 -1.76
N CYS A 165 -18.00 -39.67 -1.66
CA CYS A 165 -16.94 -39.93 -2.62
C CYS A 165 -15.81 -40.74 -1.97
N PRO A 166 -15.68 -42.04 -2.30
CA PRO A 166 -14.59 -42.86 -1.76
C PRO A 166 -13.24 -42.50 -2.39
N PHE A 167 -13.22 -42.11 -3.67
CA PHE A 167 -12.00 -41.74 -4.41
C PHE A 167 -12.33 -41.07 -5.75
N VAL A 168 -11.34 -40.33 -6.27
CA VAL A 168 -11.36 -39.68 -7.59
C VAL A 168 -10.17 -40.16 -8.40
N VAL A 169 -10.37 -40.62 -9.62
CA VAL A 169 -9.31 -41.27 -10.40
C VAL A 169 -9.00 -40.48 -11.67
N TRP A 170 -7.72 -40.27 -11.94
CA TRP A 170 -7.24 -39.79 -13.24
C TRP A 170 -7.52 -40.82 -14.32
N SER A 171 -8.10 -40.39 -15.45
CA SER A 171 -8.38 -41.27 -16.58
C SER A 171 -7.09 -41.85 -17.15
N THR A 172 -6.92 -43.17 -17.10
CA THR A 172 -5.82 -43.88 -17.79
C THR A 172 -6.25 -44.18 -19.22
N CYS A 173 -5.30 -44.10 -20.17
CA CYS A 173 -5.56 -44.20 -21.61
C CYS A 173 -6.25 -45.51 -22.04
N GLY A 174 -6.26 -46.56 -21.19
CA GLY A 174 -6.90 -47.85 -21.50
C GLY A 174 -8.40 -47.92 -21.24
N VAL A 175 -8.95 -47.18 -20.26
CA VAL A 175 -10.38 -47.26 -19.89
C VAL A 175 -11.23 -46.28 -20.71
N GLY A 176 -10.67 -45.13 -21.10
CA GLY A 176 -11.35 -44.13 -21.95
C GLY A 176 -11.61 -44.61 -23.39
N LEU A 177 -10.74 -45.47 -23.94
CA LEU A 177 -10.91 -46.06 -25.28
C LEU A 177 -12.14 -46.99 -25.38
N LEU A 178 -12.54 -47.64 -24.28
CA LEU A 178 -13.69 -48.54 -24.25
C LEU A 178 -15.03 -47.80 -24.07
N ARG A 179 -15.02 -46.58 -23.52
CA ARG A 179 -16.23 -45.80 -23.21
C ARG A 179 -16.48 -44.61 -24.14
N ASN A 180 -15.61 -44.39 -25.14
CA ASN A 180 -15.66 -43.24 -26.06
C ASN A 180 -15.72 -41.88 -25.33
N ASP A 181 -15.19 -41.82 -24.10
CA ASP A 181 -15.29 -40.68 -23.19
C ASP A 181 -13.88 -40.11 -22.93
N ARG A 182 -13.73 -38.81 -23.21
CA ARG A 182 -12.46 -38.07 -23.12
C ARG A 182 -12.29 -37.32 -21.78
N ARG A 183 -13.04 -37.68 -20.74
CA ARG A 183 -12.90 -37.12 -19.37
C ARG A 183 -11.45 -37.19 -18.87
N ASP A 184 -11.02 -36.18 -18.12
CA ASP A 184 -9.69 -36.13 -17.51
C ASP A 184 -9.67 -36.86 -16.15
N LEU A 185 -10.76 -36.76 -15.37
CA LEU A 185 -10.99 -37.50 -14.13
C LEU A 185 -12.37 -38.14 -14.07
N SER A 186 -12.50 -39.18 -13.23
CA SER A 186 -13.77 -39.76 -12.80
C SER A 186 -13.92 -39.64 -11.29
N VAL A 187 -14.99 -39.00 -10.84
CA VAL A 187 -15.41 -39.00 -9.44
C VAL A 187 -16.37 -40.15 -9.23
N HIS A 188 -16.03 -41.07 -8.34
CA HIS A 188 -16.94 -42.15 -7.97
C HIS A 188 -17.83 -41.69 -6.83
N VAL A 189 -19.11 -42.01 -6.92
CA VAL A 189 -20.12 -41.54 -5.97
C VAL A 189 -20.97 -42.69 -5.47
N TYR A 190 -20.98 -42.86 -4.16
CA TYR A 190 -21.93 -43.71 -3.45
C TYR A 190 -23.14 -42.86 -3.06
N THR A 191 -24.32 -43.30 -3.48
CA THR A 191 -25.58 -42.69 -3.05
C THR A 191 -26.10 -43.39 -1.78
N SER A 192 -27.07 -42.80 -1.10
CA SER A 192 -27.70 -43.42 0.07
C SER A 192 -28.65 -44.57 -0.28
N LYS A 193 -28.88 -44.84 -1.58
CA LYS A 193 -29.58 -46.03 -2.05
C LYS A 193 -28.54 -47.12 -2.27
N CYS A 194 -28.69 -48.25 -1.56
CA CYS A 194 -27.84 -49.41 -1.79
C CYS A 194 -27.79 -49.76 -3.29
N ASP A 195 -26.58 -50.01 -3.80
CA ASP A 195 -26.26 -50.50 -5.14
C ASP A 195 -26.26 -49.50 -6.33
N GLU A 196 -26.45 -48.19 -6.09
CA GLU A 196 -26.26 -47.17 -7.14
C GLU A 196 -24.85 -46.52 -7.06
N LEU A 197 -23.94 -47.00 -7.91
CA LEU A 197 -22.64 -46.34 -8.19
C LEU A 197 -22.80 -45.35 -9.34
N ARG A 198 -22.48 -44.07 -9.11
CA ARG A 198 -22.49 -43.03 -10.15
C ARG A 198 -21.07 -42.50 -10.39
N ASP A 199 -20.69 -42.38 -11.66
CA ASP A 199 -19.44 -41.73 -12.08
C ASP A 199 -19.73 -40.33 -12.61
N ILE A 200 -19.06 -39.31 -12.07
CA ILE A 200 -19.11 -37.94 -12.60
C ILE A 200 -17.84 -37.68 -13.43
N PRO A 201 -17.97 -37.37 -14.74
CA PRO A 201 -16.83 -36.98 -15.56
C PRO A 201 -16.39 -35.56 -15.24
N LEU A 202 -15.08 -35.35 -15.07
CA LEU A 202 -14.48 -34.02 -14.91
C LEU A 202 -13.47 -33.72 -16.03
N TYR A 203 -13.36 -32.44 -16.37
CA TYR A 203 -12.46 -31.93 -17.38
C TYR A 203 -11.68 -30.74 -16.80
N VAL A 204 -10.36 -30.83 -16.75
CA VAL A 204 -9.49 -29.83 -16.09
C VAL A 204 -9.68 -28.45 -16.72
N LYS A 205 -9.80 -28.40 -18.05
CA LYS A 205 -10.05 -27.16 -18.81
C LYS A 205 -11.32 -26.40 -18.39
N HIS A 206 -12.33 -27.08 -17.83
CA HIS A 206 -13.55 -26.40 -17.37
C HIS A 206 -13.31 -25.66 -16.06
N PHE A 207 -12.47 -26.20 -15.17
CA PHE A 207 -12.05 -25.52 -13.95
C PHE A 207 -11.16 -24.31 -14.27
N GLU A 208 -10.20 -24.50 -15.18
CA GLU A 208 -9.37 -23.40 -15.68
C GLU A 208 -10.23 -22.26 -16.26
N LYS A 209 -11.19 -22.61 -17.12
CA LYS A 209 -12.15 -21.64 -17.67
C LYS A 209 -12.97 -20.94 -16.58
N TYR A 210 -13.38 -21.66 -15.54
CA TYR A 210 -14.16 -21.08 -14.44
C TYR A 210 -13.33 -20.11 -13.60
N ILE A 211 -12.08 -20.44 -13.27
CA ILE A 211 -11.15 -19.57 -12.53
C ILE A 211 -10.86 -18.30 -13.36
N ASN A 212 -10.60 -18.45 -14.67
CA ASN A 212 -10.39 -17.31 -15.57
C ASN A 212 -11.58 -16.33 -15.58
N LYS A 213 -12.82 -16.80 -15.48
CA LYS A 213 -13.99 -15.89 -15.37
C LYS A 213 -13.90 -14.99 -14.13
N TRP A 214 -13.39 -15.51 -13.01
CA TRP A 214 -13.22 -14.74 -11.79
C TRP A 214 -12.03 -13.78 -11.89
N ILE A 215 -10.88 -14.22 -12.40
CA ILE A 215 -9.73 -13.34 -12.64
C ILE A 215 -10.12 -12.16 -13.55
N ASN A 216 -10.90 -12.43 -14.60
CA ASN A 216 -11.41 -11.40 -15.50
C ASN A 216 -12.43 -10.43 -14.87
N LEU A 217 -12.89 -10.67 -13.64
CA LEU A 217 -13.72 -9.73 -12.88
C LEU A 217 -12.88 -8.66 -12.17
N ILE A 218 -11.58 -8.90 -11.95
CA ILE A 218 -10.71 -8.00 -11.19
C ILE A 218 -10.67 -6.57 -11.76
N PRO A 219 -10.59 -6.34 -13.09
CA PRO A 219 -10.66 -4.97 -13.64
C PRO A 219 -11.95 -4.22 -13.28
N ASP A 220 -13.08 -4.94 -13.17
CA ASP A 220 -14.33 -4.34 -12.73
C ASP A 220 -14.32 -3.96 -11.24
N ILE A 221 -13.61 -4.73 -10.42
CA ILE A 221 -13.38 -4.42 -9.00
C ILE A 221 -12.50 -3.18 -8.87
N ILE A 222 -11.43 -3.08 -9.66
CA ILE A 222 -10.56 -1.89 -9.72
C ILE A 222 -11.39 -0.64 -10.04
N ASN A 223 -12.28 -0.72 -11.03
CA ASN A 223 -13.19 0.38 -11.34
C ASN A 223 -14.13 0.74 -10.17
N ALA A 224 -14.60 -0.25 -9.40
CA ALA A 224 -15.41 -0.01 -8.21
C ALA A 224 -14.60 0.66 -7.08
N ILE A 225 -13.32 0.30 -6.92
CA ILE A 225 -12.39 0.95 -5.99
C ILE A 225 -12.19 2.43 -6.38
N HIS A 226 -11.90 2.71 -7.64
CA HIS A 226 -11.73 4.09 -8.12
C HIS A 226 -13.01 4.91 -7.91
N SER A 227 -14.17 4.34 -8.26
CA SER A 227 -15.47 5.00 -8.07
C SER A 227 -15.76 5.32 -6.59
N TYR A 228 -15.38 4.41 -5.68
CA TYR A 228 -15.47 4.64 -4.25
C TYR A 228 -14.56 5.79 -3.81
N ASN A 229 -13.30 5.78 -4.24
CA ASN A 229 -12.32 6.82 -3.90
C ASN A 229 -12.78 8.19 -4.40
N ASP A 230 -13.21 8.29 -5.65
CA ASP A 230 -13.74 9.52 -6.26
C ASP A 230 -14.93 10.07 -5.47
N THR A 231 -15.86 9.18 -5.09
CA THR A 231 -17.04 9.58 -4.30
C THR A 231 -16.65 10.15 -2.94
N VAL A 232 -15.67 9.54 -2.27
CA VAL A 232 -15.18 10.01 -0.97
C VAL A 232 -14.44 11.34 -1.12
N TYR A 233 -13.59 11.49 -2.14
CA TYR A 233 -12.87 12.74 -2.43
C TYR A 233 -13.83 13.89 -2.73
N GLU A 234 -14.82 13.66 -3.59
CA GLU A 234 -15.86 14.66 -3.90
C GLU A 234 -16.67 15.08 -2.68
N LYS A 235 -16.92 14.15 -1.74
CA LYS A 235 -17.53 14.49 -0.46
C LYS A 235 -16.61 15.38 0.38
N LEU A 236 -15.34 14.99 0.54
CA LEU A 236 -14.37 15.73 1.36
C LEU A 236 -14.06 17.12 0.79
N ARG A 237 -13.99 17.28 -0.53
CA ARG A 237 -13.84 18.59 -1.20
C ARG A 237 -14.98 19.56 -0.88
N LYS A 238 -16.19 19.05 -0.68
CA LYS A 238 -17.38 19.86 -0.31
C LYS A 238 -17.43 20.20 1.18
N GLU A 239 -16.68 19.49 2.01
CA GLU A 239 -16.53 19.81 3.43
C GLU A 239 -15.53 20.97 3.57
N ILE A 240 -16.08 22.19 3.67
CA ILE A 240 -15.30 23.42 3.80
C ILE A 240 -14.51 23.42 5.10
N LEU A 241 -13.21 23.67 4.99
CA LEU A 241 -12.32 23.83 6.13
C LEU A 241 -12.68 25.08 6.93
N LYS A 242 -12.57 24.95 8.26
CA LYS A 242 -12.69 26.10 9.15
C LYS A 242 -11.55 27.08 8.93
N SER A 243 -11.83 28.36 9.11
CA SER A 243 -10.84 29.43 9.08
C SER A 243 -10.11 29.51 10.41
N ILE A 244 -8.90 30.09 10.41
CA ILE A 244 -8.17 30.42 11.65
C ILE A 244 -9.01 31.27 12.61
N ASN A 245 -9.91 32.11 12.09
CA ASN A 245 -10.81 32.95 12.89
C ASN A 245 -11.85 32.15 13.69
N ASP A 246 -12.02 30.86 13.39
CA ASP A 246 -12.93 29.97 14.11
C ASP A 246 -12.29 29.36 15.38
N PHE A 247 -11.04 29.71 15.68
CA PHE A 247 -10.24 29.16 16.79
C PHE A 247 -9.72 30.26 17.71
N GLN A 248 -9.43 29.92 18.97
CA GLN A 248 -8.92 30.89 19.96
C GLN A 248 -7.42 31.14 19.80
N SER A 249 -6.70 30.18 19.21
CA SER A 249 -5.26 30.28 19.02
C SER A 249 -4.81 29.65 17.69
N GLU A 250 -3.63 30.08 17.24
CA GLU A 250 -2.97 29.50 16.06
C GLU A 250 -2.63 28.02 16.30
N THR A 251 -2.24 27.64 17.52
CA THR A 251 -1.99 26.23 17.89
C THR A 251 -3.24 25.36 17.71
N GLU A 252 -4.41 25.82 18.18
CA GLU A 252 -5.67 25.08 18.00
C GLU A 252 -6.02 24.89 16.53
N TYR A 253 -5.80 25.92 15.70
CA TYR A 253 -6.03 25.85 14.27
C TYR A 253 -5.09 24.85 13.59
N ILE A 254 -3.80 24.84 13.93
CA ILE A 254 -2.83 23.90 13.35
C ILE A 254 -3.13 22.45 13.78
N PHE A 255 -3.57 22.24 15.02
CA PHE A 255 -4.03 20.93 15.48
C PHE A 255 -5.28 20.46 14.72
N TYR A 256 -6.20 21.37 14.40
CA TYR A 256 -7.32 21.07 13.52
C TYR A 256 -6.86 20.70 12.10
N LEU A 257 -5.90 21.43 11.52
CA LEU A 257 -5.32 21.08 10.22
C LEU A 257 -4.66 19.68 10.23
N LYS A 258 -3.98 19.31 11.31
CA LYS A 258 -3.45 17.96 11.52
C LYS A 258 -4.56 16.89 11.45
N GLN A 259 -5.70 17.14 12.10
CA GLN A 259 -6.84 16.22 12.07
C GLN A 259 -7.44 16.10 10.67
N GLU A 260 -7.59 17.23 9.95
CA GLU A 260 -8.06 17.22 8.56
C GLU A 260 -7.06 16.53 7.62
N TYR A 261 -5.75 16.69 7.84
CA TYR A 261 -4.71 15.96 7.12
C TYR A 261 -4.86 14.45 7.30
N ASN A 262 -4.97 13.99 8.54
CA ASN A 262 -5.16 12.56 8.84
C ASN A 262 -6.46 12.00 8.27
N LYS A 263 -7.51 12.83 8.22
CA LYS A 263 -8.79 12.49 7.61
C LYS A 263 -8.66 12.32 6.09
N ARG A 264 -8.00 13.26 5.42
CA ARG A 264 -7.97 13.43 3.95
C ARG A 264 -6.86 12.66 3.25
N PHE A 265 -5.65 12.69 3.80
CA PHE A 265 -4.45 12.07 3.21
C PHE A 265 -3.94 10.86 4.01
N GLY A 266 -4.34 10.72 5.27
CA GLY A 266 -3.95 9.59 6.12
C GLY A 266 -2.79 9.90 7.06
N LEU A 267 -2.27 8.86 7.71
CA LEU A 267 -1.19 8.96 8.69
C LEU A 267 0.18 8.86 7.99
N GLY A 268 1.21 9.46 8.57
CA GLY A 268 2.61 9.24 8.15
C GLY A 268 3.47 10.50 8.12
N HIS A 269 2.87 11.67 7.84
CA HIS A 269 3.57 12.96 7.77
C HIS A 269 2.93 14.03 8.65
N ASP A 270 2.05 13.65 9.57
CA ASP A 270 1.32 14.58 10.43
C ASP A 270 2.16 15.14 11.60
N TYR A 271 3.36 14.59 11.81
CA TYR A 271 4.37 15.14 12.74
C TYR A 271 4.81 16.56 12.37
N VAL A 272 4.73 16.95 11.08
CA VAL A 272 5.08 18.31 10.64
C VAL A 272 4.27 19.39 11.36
N PHE A 273 3.00 19.10 11.67
CA PHE A 273 2.13 20.04 12.36
C PHE A 273 2.57 20.23 13.82
N GLU A 274 3.08 19.17 14.46
CA GLU A 274 3.61 19.22 15.83
C GLU A 274 4.89 20.04 15.89
N LYS A 275 5.83 19.81 14.96
CA LYS A 275 7.03 20.63 14.81
C LYS A 275 6.71 22.10 14.53
N THR A 276 5.70 22.35 13.69
CA THR A 276 5.24 23.71 13.39
C THR A 276 4.72 24.41 14.65
N ILE A 277 3.84 23.76 15.42
CA ILE A 277 3.35 24.28 16.71
C ILE A 277 4.54 24.55 17.66
N TYR A 278 5.45 23.59 17.76
CA TYR A 278 6.62 23.68 18.62
C TYR A 278 7.43 24.95 18.35
N ILE A 279 7.74 25.22 17.07
CA ILE A 279 8.50 26.41 16.65
C ILE A 279 7.69 27.69 16.87
N LEU A 280 6.40 27.73 16.50
CA LEU A 280 5.56 28.92 16.63
C LEU A 280 5.40 29.38 18.07
N GLU A 281 5.28 28.45 19.01
CA GLU A 281 5.18 28.72 20.45
C GLU A 281 6.52 29.01 21.13
N THR A 282 7.65 28.69 20.48
CA THR A 282 8.97 28.92 21.08
C THR A 282 9.29 30.40 21.12
N SER A 283 9.80 30.87 22.25
CA SER A 283 10.42 32.18 22.43
C SER A 283 11.88 31.99 22.79
N LEU A 284 12.77 32.72 22.12
CA LEU A 284 14.21 32.59 22.34
C LEU A 284 14.68 33.63 23.36
N THR A 285 15.65 33.25 24.19
CA THR A 285 16.19 34.09 25.27
C THR A 285 16.96 35.27 24.70
N ASN A 286 17.63 35.09 23.56
CA ASN A 286 18.36 36.15 22.86
C ASN A 286 17.44 36.94 21.91
N GLU A 287 17.39 38.26 22.06
CA GLU A 287 16.50 39.13 21.27
C GLU A 287 16.78 39.11 19.76
N ASP A 288 18.05 39.06 19.33
CA ASP A 288 18.38 38.99 17.89
C ASP A 288 17.96 37.65 17.28
N ASN A 289 18.18 36.55 18.00
CA ASN A 289 17.66 35.25 17.60
C ASN A 289 16.13 35.28 17.52
N ASN A 290 15.45 35.91 18.48
CA ASN A 290 13.99 35.97 18.48
C ASN A 290 13.44 36.77 17.28
N ARG A 291 14.09 37.88 16.91
CA ARG A 291 13.79 38.65 15.68
C ARG A 291 13.96 37.80 14.42
N LYS A 292 15.00 36.96 14.36
CA LYS A 292 15.23 36.01 13.25
C LYS A 292 14.21 34.87 13.26
N LEU A 293 13.84 34.38 14.44
CA LEU A 293 12.83 33.34 14.61
C LEU A 293 11.47 33.80 14.07
N ASP A 294 11.09 35.06 14.28
CA ASP A 294 9.84 35.59 13.73
C ASP A 294 9.77 35.49 12.20
N LYS A 295 10.91 35.59 11.51
CA LYS A 295 10.98 35.41 10.04
C LYS A 295 10.75 33.95 9.64
N TYR A 296 11.32 33.01 10.40
CA TYR A 296 11.09 31.59 10.20
C TYR A 296 9.64 31.20 10.52
N LYS A 297 9.06 31.74 11.60
CA LYS A 297 7.62 31.59 11.91
C LYS A 297 6.74 32.10 10.78
N ASN A 298 7.10 33.23 10.16
CA ASN A 298 6.35 33.73 8.99
C ASN A 298 6.44 32.77 7.81
N ALA A 299 7.59 32.15 7.55
CA ALA A 299 7.74 31.14 6.50
C ALA A 299 6.83 29.91 6.75
N LEU A 300 6.76 29.43 8.00
CA LEU A 300 5.84 28.35 8.38
C LEU A 300 4.37 28.74 8.16
N ARG A 301 3.97 29.95 8.56
CA ARG A 301 2.60 30.45 8.30
C ARG A 301 2.28 30.57 6.82
N TYR A 302 3.26 30.96 6.02
CA TYR A 302 3.12 31.02 4.56
C TYR A 302 2.94 29.61 3.97
N ALA A 303 3.74 28.64 4.40
CA ALA A 303 3.62 27.24 3.98
C ALA A 303 2.27 26.61 4.36
N LEU A 304 1.74 26.94 5.54
CA LEU A 304 0.41 26.47 5.99
C LEU A 304 -0.74 26.91 5.07
N GLN A 305 -0.59 27.99 4.31
CA GLN A 305 -1.63 28.43 3.36
C GLN A 305 -1.77 27.43 2.20
N PHE A 306 -0.65 26.95 1.67
CA PHE A 306 -0.62 25.92 0.63
C PHE A 306 -1.17 24.60 1.16
N MET A 307 -0.78 24.21 2.39
CA MET A 307 -1.34 23.03 3.05
C MET A 307 -2.85 23.13 3.28
N CYS A 308 -3.38 24.31 3.61
CA CYS A 308 -4.82 24.50 3.73
C CYS A 308 -5.52 24.31 2.37
N LYS A 309 -4.95 24.85 1.29
CA LYS A 309 -5.49 24.67 -0.06
C LYS A 309 -5.43 23.22 -0.51
N SER A 310 -4.31 22.52 -0.26
CA SER A 310 -4.15 21.09 -0.61
C SER A 310 -5.20 20.23 0.09
N LEU A 311 -5.43 20.47 1.38
CA LEU A 311 -6.48 19.81 2.14
C LEU A 311 -7.88 20.11 1.59
N GLN A 312 -8.19 21.36 1.28
CA GLN A 312 -9.51 21.75 0.78
C GLN A 312 -9.82 21.12 -0.57
N ASP A 313 -8.88 21.20 -1.50
CA ASP A 313 -9.07 20.76 -2.90
C ASP A 313 -8.74 19.27 -3.08
N MET A 314 -8.16 18.62 -2.07
CA MET A 314 -7.66 17.23 -2.12
C MET A 314 -6.65 17.05 -3.27
N GLU A 315 -5.73 18.01 -3.40
CA GLU A 315 -4.71 18.07 -4.45
C GLU A 315 -3.33 18.28 -3.81
N LEU A 316 -2.33 17.53 -4.27
CA LEU A 316 -0.98 17.52 -3.71
C LEU A 316 0.07 18.02 -4.71
N GLU A 317 -0.30 18.23 -5.97
CA GLU A 317 0.63 18.64 -7.03
C GLU A 317 0.41 20.07 -7.49
N GLY A 318 1.50 20.78 -7.81
CA GLY A 318 1.47 22.13 -8.33
C GLY A 318 1.69 23.21 -7.27
N TYR A 319 2.24 24.35 -7.70
CA TYR A 319 2.68 25.44 -6.82
C TYR A 319 1.58 25.92 -5.86
N ASP A 320 0.33 25.99 -6.33
CA ASP A 320 -0.79 26.45 -5.49
C ASP A 320 -1.05 25.54 -4.28
N TYR A 321 -0.61 24.29 -4.33
CA TYR A 321 -0.84 23.26 -3.32
C TYR A 321 0.42 22.91 -2.52
N THR A 322 1.58 23.00 -3.15
CA THR A 322 2.87 22.65 -2.54
C THR A 322 3.63 23.87 -2.04
N GLY A 323 3.42 25.04 -2.62
CA GLY A 323 4.26 26.22 -2.42
C GLY A 323 5.65 26.11 -3.03
N ILE A 324 5.93 25.07 -3.82
CA ILE A 324 7.25 24.79 -4.42
C ILE A 324 7.29 25.34 -5.85
N VAL A 325 8.29 26.19 -6.13
CA VAL A 325 8.44 26.89 -7.42
C VAL A 325 9.02 26.01 -8.55
N ASP A 326 9.46 24.78 -8.25
CA ASP A 326 10.08 23.87 -9.22
C ASP A 326 9.09 22.82 -9.74
N GLU A 327 8.73 22.93 -11.02
CA GLU A 327 7.71 22.12 -11.73
C GLU A 327 7.99 20.60 -11.74
N ASN A 328 9.24 20.18 -11.46
CA ASN A 328 9.63 18.78 -11.52
C ASN A 328 9.61 18.06 -10.16
N THR A 329 9.16 18.72 -9.09
CA THR A 329 9.21 18.15 -7.73
C THR A 329 7.81 17.70 -7.30
N THR A 330 7.51 16.42 -7.50
CA THR A 330 6.21 15.81 -7.13
C THR A 330 6.21 15.19 -5.73
N SER A 331 7.34 15.22 -5.01
CA SER A 331 7.52 14.42 -3.79
C SER A 331 7.53 15.21 -2.47
N THR A 332 7.40 16.54 -2.50
CA THR A 332 7.49 17.37 -1.28
C THR A 332 6.59 18.61 -1.35
N ASN A 333 6.41 19.27 -0.21
CA ASN A 333 5.78 20.59 -0.12
C ASN A 333 6.58 21.51 0.82
N LEU A 334 6.31 22.81 0.74
CA LEU A 334 7.06 23.83 1.45
C LEU A 334 7.01 23.64 2.98
N LEU A 335 5.93 23.10 3.52
CA LEU A 335 5.84 22.85 4.96
C LEU A 335 6.76 21.70 5.38
N TYR A 336 6.89 20.65 4.57
CA TYR A 336 7.85 19.56 4.81
C TYR A 336 9.30 20.05 4.69
N GLU A 337 9.61 20.84 3.66
CA GLU A 337 10.95 21.41 3.51
C GLU A 337 11.33 22.36 4.66
N LEU A 338 10.34 23.01 5.29
CA LEU A 338 10.57 23.86 6.45
C LEU A 338 10.66 23.07 7.75
N GLU A 339 10.12 21.87 7.83
CA GLU A 339 10.17 21.02 9.03
C GLU A 339 11.63 20.64 9.37
N GLU A 340 12.37 20.21 8.35
CA GLU A 340 13.79 19.94 8.37
C GLU A 340 14.47 20.77 7.26
N PRO A 341 14.87 22.04 7.53
CA PRO A 341 15.40 22.95 6.52
C PRO A 341 16.88 22.65 6.16
N TYR A 342 17.17 21.38 5.92
CA TYR A 342 18.49 20.86 5.58
C TYR A 342 18.79 21.09 4.09
N VAL A 343 20.02 21.53 3.80
CA VAL A 343 20.53 21.60 2.43
C VAL A 343 21.77 20.73 2.31
N ASN A 344 21.75 19.80 1.36
CA ASN A 344 22.88 18.89 1.12
C ASN A 344 24.05 19.60 0.44
N THR A 345 24.82 20.33 1.24
CA THR A 345 26.10 20.93 0.83
C THR A 345 27.26 20.13 1.40
N LYS A 346 28.45 20.26 0.80
CA LYS A 346 29.68 19.67 1.37
C LYS A 346 29.97 20.12 2.80
N GLU A 347 29.48 21.30 3.19
CA GLU A 347 29.68 21.83 4.54
C GLU A 347 28.75 21.20 5.57
N LEU A 348 27.49 20.94 5.20
CA LEU A 348 26.50 20.33 6.08
C LEU A 348 26.54 18.80 6.07
N SER A 349 27.01 18.17 4.98
CA SER A 349 27.07 16.71 4.87
C SER A 349 27.92 16.06 5.97
N ARG A 350 29.02 16.72 6.41
CA ARG A 350 29.85 16.25 7.53
C ARG A 350 29.14 16.26 8.88
N PHE A 351 28.05 17.00 9.01
CA PHE A 351 27.27 17.11 10.24
C PHE A 351 25.94 16.35 10.17
N HIS A 352 25.72 15.55 9.14
CA HIS A 352 24.46 14.82 8.95
C HIS A 352 24.09 13.99 10.18
N TYR A 353 25.05 13.24 10.74
CA TYR A 353 24.83 12.46 11.96
C TYR A 353 24.54 13.35 13.19
N ASN A 354 25.21 14.49 13.32
CA ASN A 354 25.00 15.42 14.43
C ASN A 354 23.57 15.97 14.39
N LEU A 355 23.11 16.39 13.21
CA LEU A 355 21.76 16.89 12.98
C LEU A 355 20.71 15.81 13.21
N SER A 356 20.96 14.57 12.76
CA SER A 356 20.03 13.46 12.95
C SER A 356 19.87 13.04 14.42
N LYS A 357 20.59 13.65 15.38
CA LYS A 357 20.45 13.39 16.82
C LYS A 357 19.79 14.54 17.59
N VAL A 358 19.41 15.62 16.90
CA VAL A 358 18.71 16.75 17.51
C VAL A 358 17.35 16.35 18.08
N TYR A 359 16.69 15.35 17.49
CA TYR A 359 15.40 14.84 17.97
C TYR A 359 15.43 14.31 19.42
N TYR A 360 16.60 13.94 19.96
CA TYR A 360 16.73 13.59 21.39
C TYR A 360 16.39 14.77 22.33
N LEU A 361 16.40 16.00 21.82
CA LEU A 361 16.06 17.22 22.56
C LEU A 361 14.60 17.67 22.32
N GLU A 362 13.84 16.97 21.47
CA GLU A 362 12.47 17.38 21.13
C GLU A 362 11.42 16.88 22.12
N ASN A 363 11.69 15.76 22.79
CA ASN A 363 10.79 15.14 23.76
C ASN A 363 11.51 14.93 25.10
N ASP A 364 10.76 15.06 26.19
CA ASP A 364 11.17 14.78 27.56
C ASP A 364 11.30 13.28 27.88
N ASP A 365 10.75 12.41 27.03
CA ASP A 365 10.84 10.95 27.19
C ASP A 365 12.24 10.38 26.97
N TYR A 366 13.15 11.14 26.35
CA TYR A 366 14.52 10.68 26.11
C TYR A 366 15.38 10.68 27.38
N SER A 367 16.28 9.70 27.46
CA SER A 367 17.14 9.56 28.63
C SER A 367 18.11 10.74 28.75
N TYR A 368 18.57 11.00 29.98
CA TYR A 368 19.62 11.98 30.24
C TYR A 368 20.87 11.75 29.36
N TYR A 369 21.22 10.48 29.08
CA TYR A 369 22.38 10.15 28.27
C TYR A 369 22.18 10.51 26.79
N ASP A 370 20.99 10.28 26.25
CA ASP A 370 20.66 10.65 24.87
C ASP A 370 20.71 12.17 24.66
N LYS A 371 20.11 12.92 25.60
CA LYS A 371 20.15 14.38 25.59
C LYS A 371 21.58 14.92 25.71
N LYS A 372 22.39 14.34 26.60
CA LYS A 372 23.82 14.68 26.76
C LYS A 372 24.62 14.37 25.50
N TRP A 373 24.31 13.26 24.82
CA TRP A 373 24.95 12.88 23.58
C TRP A 373 24.62 13.86 22.44
N ALA A 374 23.35 14.23 22.27
CA ALA A 374 22.94 15.24 21.30
C ALA A 374 23.67 16.59 21.54
N ARG A 375 23.75 17.04 22.79
CA ARG A 375 24.50 18.26 23.15
C ARG A 375 25.98 18.16 22.83
N THR A 376 26.60 16.99 23.03
CA THR A 376 28.01 16.77 22.67
C THR A 376 28.22 16.94 21.17
N LEU A 377 27.34 16.37 20.35
CA LEU A 377 27.38 16.51 18.88
C LEU A 377 27.11 17.96 18.43
N LEU A 378 26.28 18.71 19.16
CA LEU A 378 26.00 20.11 18.86
C LEU A 378 27.19 21.04 19.13
N GLU A 379 28.15 20.68 20.01
CA GLU A 379 29.38 21.47 20.17
C GLU A 379 30.23 21.48 18.90
N GLU A 380 30.23 20.40 18.12
CA GLU A 380 30.94 20.34 16.84
C GLU A 380 30.26 21.21 15.77
N LEU A 381 28.93 21.30 15.81
CA LEU A 381 28.12 22.09 14.88
C LEU A 381 28.07 23.58 15.28
N LYS A 382 28.38 23.91 16.53
CA LYS A 382 28.28 25.25 17.10
C LYS A 382 29.00 26.35 16.29
N PRO A 383 30.20 26.16 15.71
CA PRO A 383 30.82 27.17 14.85
C PRO A 383 29.98 27.47 13.59
N PHE A 384 29.31 26.46 13.03
CA PHE A 384 28.41 26.64 11.89
C PHE A 384 27.16 27.42 12.31
N LEU A 385 26.52 27.03 13.42
CA LEU A 385 25.29 27.67 13.91
C LEU A 385 25.53 29.13 14.27
N ASN A 386 26.67 29.43 14.90
CA ASN A 386 27.04 30.78 15.32
C ASN A 386 27.24 31.80 14.18
N ARG A 387 27.22 31.37 12.91
CA ARG A 387 27.15 32.28 11.77
C ARG A 387 25.76 32.90 11.58
N TYR A 388 24.71 32.23 12.05
CA TYR A 388 23.32 32.61 11.82
C TYR A 388 22.59 33.01 13.11
N VAL A 389 22.92 32.38 14.22
CA VAL A 389 22.25 32.58 15.53
C VAL A 389 23.27 32.67 16.66
N VAL A 390 22.92 33.25 17.80
CA VAL A 390 23.72 33.15 19.03
C VAL A 390 23.42 31.80 19.70
N PHE A 391 24.37 30.88 19.71
CA PHE A 391 24.21 29.52 20.24
C PHE A 391 25.34 29.14 21.20
N THR A 392 24.98 28.96 22.47
CA THR A 392 25.91 28.57 23.56
C THR A 392 25.86 27.08 23.87
N ASN A 393 24.81 26.37 23.45
CA ASN A 393 24.48 24.99 23.80
C ASN A 393 24.18 24.76 25.29
N ASN A 394 23.90 25.84 26.03
CA ASN A 394 23.41 25.81 27.41
C ASN A 394 21.94 26.21 27.50
N GLU A 395 21.32 26.55 26.37
CA GLU A 395 19.90 26.86 26.28
C GLU A 395 19.06 25.64 26.64
N THR A 396 17.77 25.86 26.94
CA THR A 396 16.83 24.75 27.16
C THR A 396 16.79 23.82 25.94
N ASP A 397 16.41 22.56 26.12
CA ASP A 397 16.29 21.60 25.01
C ASP A 397 15.40 22.19 23.89
N ARG A 398 14.29 22.84 24.29
CA ARG A 398 13.38 23.52 23.37
C ARG A 398 14.02 24.62 22.54
N GLU A 399 14.76 25.48 23.22
CA GLU A 399 15.47 26.58 22.57
C GLU A 399 16.60 26.06 21.66
N CYS A 400 17.31 24.99 22.05
CA CYS A 400 18.35 24.38 21.22
C CYS A 400 17.78 23.88 19.88
N VAL A 401 16.69 23.10 19.91
CA VAL A 401 16.04 22.59 18.69
C VAL A 401 15.60 23.74 17.78
N ALA A 402 14.99 24.78 18.35
CA ALA A 402 14.53 25.94 17.59
C ALA A 402 15.70 26.72 16.97
N LEU A 403 16.81 26.90 17.70
CA LEU A 403 18.01 27.58 17.20
C LEU A 403 18.69 26.81 16.06
N VAL A 404 18.77 25.48 16.17
CA VAL A 404 19.30 24.63 15.08
C VAL A 404 18.42 24.76 13.84
N SER A 405 17.11 24.62 13.98
CA SER A 405 16.15 24.75 12.86
C SER A 405 16.23 26.14 12.22
N LEU A 406 16.30 27.20 13.03
CA LEU A 406 16.44 28.57 12.56
C LEU A 406 17.75 28.81 11.79
N ALA A 407 18.89 28.31 12.31
CA ALA A 407 20.17 28.46 11.64
C ALA A 407 20.18 27.74 10.28
N LEU A 408 19.60 26.54 10.22
CA LEU A 408 19.45 25.77 8.98
C LEU A 408 18.53 26.48 7.98
N TYR A 409 17.40 27.02 8.42
CA TYR A 409 16.51 27.85 7.59
C TYR A 409 17.24 29.05 6.99
N LEU A 410 17.95 29.83 7.82
CA LEU A 410 18.70 31.00 7.36
C LEU A 410 19.79 30.60 6.37
N TYR A 411 20.52 29.51 6.65
CA TYR A 411 21.49 28.97 5.72
C TYR A 411 20.85 28.57 4.39
N ALA A 412 19.71 27.86 4.43
CA ALA A 412 19.03 27.39 3.24
C ALA A 412 18.66 28.53 2.29
N LEU A 413 18.28 29.69 2.82
CA LEU A 413 17.96 30.91 2.06
C LEU A 413 19.17 31.53 1.34
N GLU A 414 20.39 31.19 1.73
CA GLU A 414 21.63 31.63 1.08
C GLU A 414 22.16 30.61 0.06
N GLN A 415 21.60 29.41 0.03
CA GLN A 415 22.03 28.32 -0.86
C GLN A 415 21.11 28.18 -2.09
N LYS A 416 21.60 27.44 -3.08
CA LYS A 416 20.78 26.91 -4.18
C LYS A 416 19.87 25.80 -3.63
N SER A 417 18.77 26.18 -3.00
CA SER A 417 17.84 25.27 -2.33
C SER A 417 16.40 25.49 -2.79
N VAL A 418 15.56 24.47 -2.58
CA VAL A 418 14.12 24.55 -2.82
C VAL A 418 13.49 25.63 -1.94
N LEU A 419 13.91 25.73 -0.68
CA LEU A 419 13.47 26.78 0.24
C LEU A 419 13.80 28.18 -0.27
N ASN A 420 15.03 28.42 -0.73
CA ASN A 420 15.41 29.73 -1.22
C ASN A 420 14.61 30.15 -2.46
N LYS A 421 14.32 29.20 -3.37
CA LYS A 421 13.48 29.47 -4.55
C LYS A 421 12.04 29.77 -4.19
N SER A 422 11.52 29.09 -3.18
CA SER A 422 10.09 29.05 -2.85
C SER A 422 9.67 30.09 -1.80
N ILE A 423 10.59 30.52 -0.95
CA ILE A 423 10.33 31.57 0.05
C ILE A 423 10.40 32.96 -0.60
N PRO A 424 9.40 33.83 -0.41
CA PRO A 424 9.38 35.16 -0.99
C PRO A 424 10.63 35.98 -0.65
N ASN A 425 11.12 36.76 -1.61
CA ASN A 425 12.24 37.68 -1.39
C ASN A 425 11.77 38.97 -0.69
N ASP A 426 11.42 38.85 0.58
CA ASP A 426 10.81 39.90 1.40
C ASP A 426 11.35 39.86 2.84
N LEU A 427 11.50 41.03 3.47
CA LEU A 427 12.06 41.16 4.82
C LEU A 427 11.21 40.49 5.91
N ARG A 428 9.95 40.13 5.63
CA ARG A 428 9.12 39.30 6.51
C ARG A 428 9.69 37.89 6.68
N PHE A 429 10.47 37.40 5.72
CA PHE A 429 11.00 36.03 5.71
C PHE A 429 12.54 35.98 5.75
N ARG A 430 13.21 37.06 5.34
CA ARG A 430 14.67 37.09 5.13
C ARG A 430 15.36 38.18 5.93
N GLU A 431 16.65 37.97 6.26
CA GLU A 431 17.48 39.02 6.88
C GLU A 431 17.75 40.18 5.93
N GLN A 432 17.82 39.91 4.63
CA GLN A 432 18.03 40.89 3.57
C GLN A 432 17.27 40.53 2.30
N ILE A 433 16.99 41.55 1.48
CA ILE A 433 16.42 41.36 0.13
C ILE A 433 17.56 41.09 -0.83
N LEU A 434 17.46 39.99 -1.59
CA LEU A 434 18.42 39.64 -2.62
C LEU A 434 18.23 40.51 -3.86
N SER A 435 19.34 40.95 -4.46
CA SER A 435 19.35 41.57 -5.79
C SER A 435 18.93 40.60 -6.89
N LYS A 436 18.60 41.13 -8.08
CA LYS A 436 18.25 40.29 -9.24
C LYS A 436 19.39 39.37 -9.63
N GLU A 437 20.63 39.85 -9.54
CA GLU A 437 21.85 39.10 -9.82
C GLU A 437 22.05 37.96 -8.83
N GLU A 438 21.82 38.18 -7.54
CA GLU A 438 21.89 37.15 -6.50
C GLU A 438 20.81 36.09 -6.68
N ILE A 439 19.56 36.51 -6.93
CA ILE A 439 18.46 35.57 -7.23
C ILE A 439 18.83 34.71 -8.44
N LYS A 440 19.35 35.33 -9.51
CA LYS A 440 19.75 34.60 -10.72
C LYS A 440 20.84 33.59 -10.41
N LYS A 441 21.90 33.99 -9.70
CA LYS A 441 22.99 33.10 -9.29
C LYS A 441 22.52 31.91 -8.45
N LEU A 442 21.52 32.12 -7.60
CA LEU A 442 20.93 31.09 -6.75
C LEU A 442 19.85 30.24 -7.44
N SER A 443 19.41 30.64 -8.63
CA SER A 443 18.39 29.95 -9.44
C SER A 443 18.99 29.15 -10.61
N GLU A 444 20.22 29.45 -11.03
CA GLU A 444 20.92 28.74 -12.11
C GLU A 444 21.17 27.27 -11.72
N LYS A 445 20.56 26.33 -12.46
CA LYS A 445 20.85 24.90 -12.39
C LYS A 445 22.35 24.71 -12.61
N GLU A 446 23.02 24.04 -11.67
CA GLU A 446 24.35 23.51 -11.98
C GLU A 446 24.18 22.50 -13.11
N GLU A 447 25.01 22.60 -14.16
CA GLU A 447 25.23 21.48 -15.06
C GLU A 447 25.76 20.35 -14.19
N THR A 448 24.87 19.43 -13.81
CA THR A 448 25.25 18.20 -13.15
C THR A 448 26.02 17.37 -14.17
N HIS A 449 27.33 17.58 -14.25
CA HIS A 449 28.28 16.54 -14.59
C HIS A 449 28.29 15.54 -13.42
N LEU A 450 27.15 14.88 -13.18
CA LEU A 450 27.18 13.59 -12.51
C LEU A 450 28.03 12.71 -13.42
N PRO A 451 29.17 12.18 -12.96
CA PRO A 451 29.83 11.13 -13.73
C PRO A 451 28.78 10.04 -13.96
N LYS A 452 28.63 9.60 -15.22
CA LYS A 452 27.95 8.34 -15.48
C LYS A 452 28.61 7.31 -14.58
N ILE A 453 27.88 6.81 -13.59
CA ILE A 453 28.30 5.61 -12.86
C ILE A 453 28.04 4.48 -13.84
N ASP A 454 29.05 4.17 -14.66
CA ASP A 454 29.04 3.01 -15.54
C ASP A 454 29.27 1.77 -14.66
N GLY A 455 28.19 1.24 -14.09
CA GLY A 455 28.17 0.00 -13.32
C GLY A 455 28.51 0.17 -11.84
N ILE A 456 27.75 -0.53 -10.99
CA ILE A 456 28.09 -0.78 -9.58
C ILE A 456 28.61 -2.22 -9.54
N VAL A 457 29.90 -2.40 -9.29
CA VAL A 457 30.51 -3.72 -9.07
C VAL A 457 30.42 -4.01 -7.57
N LEU A 458 29.68 -5.05 -7.19
CA LEU A 458 29.67 -5.54 -5.80
C LEU A 458 30.79 -6.55 -5.64
N GLN A 459 31.75 -6.24 -4.76
CA GLN A 459 32.82 -7.16 -4.36
C GLN A 459 32.44 -7.82 -3.03
N PHE A 460 32.32 -9.13 -3.03
CA PHE A 460 32.23 -9.91 -1.79
C PHE A 460 33.65 -10.19 -1.31
N VAL A 461 33.97 -9.81 -0.08
CA VAL A 461 35.29 -10.06 0.53
C VAL A 461 35.17 -11.00 1.72
N ASP A 462 36.21 -11.81 1.96
CA ASP A 462 36.33 -12.59 3.19
C ASP A 462 36.76 -11.70 4.39
N ASP A 463 36.81 -12.31 5.57
CA ASP A 463 37.17 -11.63 6.83
C ASP A 463 38.62 -11.09 6.82
N ASP A 464 39.46 -11.56 5.88
CA ASP A 464 40.83 -11.11 5.67
C ASP A 464 40.94 -10.05 4.55
N GLY A 465 39.81 -9.67 3.94
CA GLY A 465 39.72 -8.64 2.89
C GLY A 465 40.02 -9.15 1.47
N ASN A 466 40.09 -10.46 1.24
CA ASN A 466 40.27 -11.01 -0.10
C ASN A 466 38.94 -11.09 -0.84
N ILE A 467 38.93 -10.64 -2.10
CA ILE A 467 37.73 -10.67 -2.95
C ILE A 467 37.42 -12.12 -3.32
N LEU A 468 36.23 -12.58 -2.91
CA LEU A 468 35.66 -13.90 -3.17
C LEU A 468 34.90 -13.94 -4.50
N GLU A 469 34.17 -12.87 -4.83
CA GLU A 469 33.35 -12.78 -6.05
C GLU A 469 33.06 -11.31 -6.42
N GLU A 470 33.04 -11.02 -7.72
CA GLU A 470 32.56 -9.75 -8.29
C GLU A 470 31.31 -10.01 -9.15
N SER A 471 30.24 -9.24 -8.96
CA SER A 471 29.01 -9.37 -9.74
C SER A 471 28.52 -8.01 -10.25
N ASP A 472 28.26 -7.94 -11.55
CA ASP A 472 27.81 -6.73 -12.28
C ASP A 472 26.33 -6.77 -12.68
N ASP A 473 25.61 -7.87 -12.40
CA ASP A 473 24.36 -8.21 -13.12
C ASP A 473 23.04 -8.03 -12.34
N TRP A 474 23.07 -7.41 -11.15
CA TRP A 474 21.84 -7.30 -10.34
C TRP A 474 20.85 -6.20 -10.78
N PHE A 475 21.16 -5.43 -11.83
CA PHE A 475 20.29 -4.36 -12.37
C PHE A 475 20.00 -4.46 -13.88
N LYS A 476 19.87 -5.67 -14.42
CA LYS A 476 19.28 -5.88 -15.77
C LYS A 476 17.96 -6.61 -15.72
#